data_AF-A0A950DJN2-F1
#
_entry.id   AF-A0A950DJN2-F1
#
_cell.length_a   1.000
_cell.length_b   1.000
_cell.length_c   1.000
_cell.angle_alpha   90.00
_cell.angle_beta   90.00
_cell.angle_gamma   90.00
#
_symmetry.space_group_name_H-M   'P 1'
#
loop_
_entity.id
_entity.type
_entity.pdbx_description
1 polymer ?
#
loop_
_entity_poly.entity_id
_entity_poly.type
_entity_poly.pdbx_seq_one_letter_code
_entity_poly.pdbx_strand_id
1 'polypeptide(L)' 'MAIETGKYARFAAIGAEFSSPIIAGALVGHYLDLYFHTDPWLTLSLFLAGVFVGFYRLIRELQAAQKALDK' A
#
# COMPACT_ATOMS: atom_id res chain seq x y z
N MET A 1 -13.13 24.54 -12.54
CA MET A 1 -11.85 23.82 -12.74
C MET A 1 -11.25 23.28 -11.44
N ALA A 2 -11.28 24.01 -10.31
CA ALA A 2 -10.66 23.54 -9.05
C ALA A 2 -11.35 22.33 -8.37
N ILE A 3 -12.61 22.04 -8.69
CA ILE A 3 -13.37 20.95 -8.04
C ILE A 3 -13.03 19.56 -8.61
N GLU A 4 -12.64 19.48 -9.89
CA GLU A 4 -12.21 18.21 -10.51
C GLU A 4 -10.88 17.71 -9.91
N THR A 5 -9.90 18.62 -9.75
CA THR A 5 -8.58 18.30 -9.20
C THR A 5 -8.68 17.64 -7.83
N GLY A 6 -9.64 18.03 -6.99
CA GLY A 6 -9.85 17.45 -5.67
C GLY A 6 -10.24 15.96 -5.69
N LYS A 7 -11.06 15.53 -6.66
CA LYS A 7 -11.40 14.11 -6.81
C LYS A 7 -10.19 13.31 -7.28
N TYR A 8 -9.48 13.77 -8.30
CA TYR A 8 -8.29 13.09 -8.82
C TYR A 8 -7.16 13.05 -7.80
N ALA A 9 -6.93 14.12 -7.05
CA ALA A 9 -5.95 14.18 -5.98
C ALA A 9 -6.26 13.18 -4.86
N ARG A 10 -7.55 13.01 -4.52
CA ARG A 10 -7.98 12.04 -3.51
C ARG A 10 -7.79 10.59 -3.98
N PHE A 11 -8.07 10.29 -5.24
CA PHE A 11 -7.75 8.96 -5.81
C PHE A 11 -6.24 8.70 -5.86
N ALA A 12 -5.43 9.71 -6.21
CA ALA A 12 -3.98 9.60 -6.19
C ALA A 12 -3.45 9.39 -4.76
N ALA A 13 -4.01 10.07 -3.76
CA ALA A 13 -3.65 9.88 -2.36
C ALA A 13 -3.94 8.46 -1.88
N ILE A 14 -5.11 7.89 -2.22
CA ILE A 14 -5.44 6.49 -1.89
C ILE A 14 -4.46 5.53 -2.57
N GLY A 15 -4.12 5.76 -3.84
CA GLY A 15 -3.11 4.96 -4.54
C GLY A 15 -1.72 5.06 -3.91
N ALA A 16 -1.34 6.23 -3.41
CA ALA A 16 -0.08 6.44 -2.71
C ALA A 16 -0.06 5.76 -1.33
N GLU A 17 -1.15 5.83 -0.57
CA GLU A 17 -1.29 5.15 0.72
C GLU A 17 -1.32 3.62 0.59
N PHE A 18 -1.80 3.12 -0.54
CA PHE A 18 -1.79 1.70 -0.90
C PHE A 18 -0.39 1.21 -1.30
N SER A 19 0.31 1.97 -2.14
CA SER A 19 1.63 1.57 -2.69
C SER A 19 2.78 1.80 -1.71
N SER A 20 2.66 2.78 -0.80
CA SER A 20 3.60 3.07 0.27
C SER A 20 4.11 1.84 1.04
N PRO A 21 3.25 0.99 1.65
CA PRO A 21 3.70 -0.18 2.41
C PRO A 21 4.37 -1.24 1.53
N ILE A 22 4.01 -1.34 0.26
CA ILE A 22 4.61 -2.29 -0.70
C ILE A 22 6.05 -1.88 -1.00
N ILE A 23 6.26 -0.60 -1.34
CA ILE A 23 7.58 -0.03 -1.64
C ILE A 23 8.47 -0.08 -0.40
N ALA A 24 7.92 0.30 0.77
CA ALA A 24 8.64 0.24 2.03
C ALA A 24 9.06 -1.19 2.38
N GLY A 25 8.15 -2.17 2.25
CA GLY A 25 8.45 -3.59 2.48
C GLY A 25 9.53 -4.12 1.53
N ALA A 26 9.47 -3.76 0.25
CA ALA A 26 10.48 -4.16 -0.74
C ALA A 26 11.86 -3.57 -0.42
N LEU A 27 11.94 -2.27 -0.11
CA LEU A 27 13.20 -1.60 0.22
C LEU A 27 13.83 -2.15 1.50
N VAL A 28 13.02 -2.31 2.55
CA VAL A 28 13.48 -2.86 3.83
C VAL A 28 13.90 -4.31 3.66
N GLY A 29 13.13 -5.11 2.92
CA GLY A 29 13.45 -6.51 2.65
C GLY A 29 14.73 -6.68 1.86
N HIS A 30 14.96 -5.85 0.85
CA HIS A 30 16.20 -5.86 0.07
C HIS A 30 17.42 -5.51 0.94
N TYR A 31 17.29 -4.50 1.79
CA TYR A 31 18.37 -4.11 2.70
C TYR A 31 18.67 -5.21 3.74
N LEU A 32 17.64 -5.92 4.22
CA LEU A 32 17.82 -7.07 5.10
C LEU A 32 18.46 -8.26 4.38
N ASP A 33 18.05 -8.57 3.15
CA ASP A 33 18.66 -9.66 2.37
C ASP A 33 20.15 -9.43 2.14
N LEU A 34 20.55 -8.18 1.85
CA LEU A 34 21.97 -7.80 1.73
C LEU A 34 22.74 -7.93 3.05
N TYR A 35 22.10 -7.68 4.19
CA TYR A 35 22.74 -7.78 5.50
C TYR A 35 22.88 -9.26 5.96
N PHE A 36 21.86 -10.08 5.71
CA PHE A 36 21.79 -11.47 6.15
C PHE A 36 22.30 -12.48 5.10
N HIS A 37 22.64 -12.05 3.88
CA HIS A 37 22.98 -12.91 2.74
C HIS A 37 21.93 -14.00 2.46
N THR A 38 20.65 -13.70 2.70
CA THR A 38 19.51 -14.61 2.54
C THR A 38 18.86 -14.54 1.16
N ASP A 39 19.63 -14.17 0.14
CA ASP A 39 19.16 -13.90 -1.22
C ASP A 39 18.13 -14.96 -1.74
N PRO A 40 16.86 -14.58 -2.06
CA PRO A 40 16.12 -13.34 -1.80
C PRO A 40 14.82 -13.58 -1.00
N TRP A 41 14.91 -14.31 0.11
CA TRP A 41 13.73 -14.80 0.84
C TRP A 41 13.06 -13.72 1.70
N LEU A 42 13.84 -12.81 2.32
CA LEU A 42 13.27 -11.73 3.14
C LEU A 42 12.60 -10.67 2.28
N THR A 43 13.19 -10.31 1.13
CA THR A 43 12.58 -9.39 0.18
C THR A 43 11.24 -9.92 -0.31
N LEU A 44 11.18 -11.19 -0.68
CA LEU A 44 9.92 -11.80 -1.15
C LEU A 44 8.85 -11.82 -0.06
N SER A 45 9.24 -12.17 1.17
CA SER A 45 8.31 -12.25 2.30
C SER A 45 7.78 -10.87 2.71
N LEU A 46 8.66 -9.86 2.78
CA LEU A 46 8.30 -8.49 3.13
C LEU A 46 7.52 -7.80 1.99
N PHE A 47 7.84 -8.09 0.74
CA PHE A 47 7.05 -7.63 -0.40
C PHE A 47 5.63 -8.22 -0.36
N LEU A 48 5.49 -9.54 -0.18
CA LEU A 48 4.19 -10.20 -0.05
C LEU A 48 3.39 -9.65 1.14
N ALA A 49 4.05 -9.43 2.29
CA ALA A 49 3.41 -8.80 3.44
C ALA A 49 2.95 -7.38 3.12
N GLY A 50 3.78 -6.57 2.44
CA GLY A 50 3.42 -5.23 1.99
C GLY A 50 2.22 -5.22 1.04
N VAL A 51 2.16 -6.18 0.10
CA VAL A 51 1.02 -6.38 -0.80
C VAL A 51 -0.24 -6.72 0.00
N PHE A 52 -0.16 -7.67 0.93
CA PHE A 52 -1.28 -8.04 1.80
C PHE A 52 -1.81 -6.85 2.60
N VAL A 53 -0.92 -6.06 3.20
CA VAL A 53 -1.27 -4.86 3.97
C VAL A 53 -1.92 -3.81 3.06
N GLY A 54 -1.38 -3.60 1.85
CA GLY A 54 -1.98 -2.73 0.85
C GLY A 54 -3.42 -3.12 0.54
N PHE A 55 -3.64 -4.39 0.18
CA PHE A 55 -4.98 -4.90 -0.12
C PHE A 55 -5.93 -4.81 1.08
N TYR A 56 -5.46 -5.15 2.28
CA TYR A 56 -6.25 -5.03 3.50
C TYR A 56 -6.70 -3.59 3.73
N ARG A 57 -5.81 -2.60 3.56
CA ARG A 57 -6.13 -1.17 3.67
C ARG A 57 -7.17 -0.77 2.62
N LEU A 58 -6.96 -1.14 1.35
CA LEU A 58 -7.89 -0.83 0.27
C LEU A 58 -9.30 -1.35 0.55
N ILE A 59 -9.42 -2.63 0.95
CA ILE A 59 -10.72 -3.24 1.27
C ILE A 59 -11.37 -2.53 2.46
N ARG A 60 -10.59 -2.19 3.49
CA ARG A 60 -11.08 -1.45 4.66
C ARG A 60 -11.59 -0.06 4.29
N GLU A 61 -10.88 0.66 3.43
CA GLU A 61 -11.27 1.96 2.90
C GLU A 61 -12.59 1.88 2.12
N LEU A 62 -12.73 0.85 1.27
CA LEU A 62 -13.95 0.60 0.49
C LEU A 62 -15.15 0.28 1.39
N GLN A 63 -14.96 -0.57 2.40
CA GLN A 63 -16.00 -0.88 3.38
C GLN A 63 -16.42 0.35 4.19
N ALA A 64 -15.45 1.19 4.58
CA ALA A 64 -15.73 2.44 5.30
C ALA A 64 -16.49 3.43 4.41
N ALA A 65 -16.10 3.57 3.14
CA ALA A 65 -16.78 4.40 2.16
C ALA A 65 -18.21 3.91 1.88
N GLN A 66 -18.42 2.60 1.81
CA GLN A 66 -19.75 2.01 1.62
C GLN A 66 -20.68 2.27 2.81
N LYS A 67 -20.19 2.09 4.05
CA LYS A 67 -20.96 2.42 5.27
C LYS A 67 -21.35 3.89 5.38
N ALA A 68 -20.54 4.79 4.83
CA ALA A 68 -20.84 6.22 4.83
C ALA A 68 -21.91 6.61 3.79
N LEU A 69 -22.14 5.78 2.77
CA LEU A 69 -23.19 5.96 1.77
C LEU A 69 -24.53 5.32 2.17
N ASP A 70 -24.49 4.31 3.05
CA ASP A 70 -25.67 3.56 3.53
C ASP A 70 -26.35 4.22 4.75
N LYS A 71 -25.95 5.45 5.10
CA LYS A 71 -26.39 6.19 6.29
C LYS A 71 -26.95 7.56 5.90
#